data_AF-A0A6I0FBP1-F1
#
_entry.id   AF-A0A6I0FBP1-F1
#
_cell.length_a   1.000
_cell.length_b   1.000
_cell.length_c   1.000
_cell.angle_alpha   90.00
_cell.angle_beta   90.00
_cell.angle_gamma   90.00
#
_symmetry.space_group_name_H-M   'P 1'
#
loop_
_entity.id
_entity.type
_entity.pdbx_description
1 polymer ?
#
loop_
_entity_poly.entity_id
_entity_poly.type
_entity_poly.pdbx_seq_one_letter_code
_entity_poly.pdbx_strand_id
1 'polypeptide(L)'
;MYNTIERLRKMSKTNFFHEFKGGFKMTVCLEKQVFEKEVLGLRDLRNSISEVFSKAINDFEEVITGNAKKGGETVSILATRELVQILSAYRFNTEISFDDATNQYELSLNEIKIYASGETKEETLQIFMDLLMDNVMDFFDNLELYMRIPEMKKLYPYYLKIKHCNTFEELATVLNLDEIF
;
A
#
# COMPACT_ATOMS: atom_id res chain seq x y z
N MET A 1 22.05 25.21 19.94
CA MET A 1 21.45 24.32 18.91
C MET A 1 21.77 24.71 17.47
N TYR A 2 22.08 25.99 17.15
CA TYR A 2 22.38 26.43 15.77
C TYR A 2 23.73 25.94 15.18
N ASN A 3 24.73 25.64 16.01
CA ASN A 3 26.09 25.31 15.56
C ASN A 3 26.29 23.89 15.01
N THR A 4 25.34 22.97 15.21
CA THR A 4 25.49 21.58 14.75
C THR A 4 25.13 21.42 13.27
N ILE A 5 24.18 22.22 12.78
CA ILE A 5 23.67 22.14 11.40
C ILE A 5 24.68 22.70 10.40
N GLU A 6 25.44 23.76 10.75
CA GLU A 6 26.46 24.32 9.86
C GLU A 6 27.70 23.44 9.71
N ARG A 7 28.07 22.65 10.73
CA ARG A 7 29.18 21.70 10.64
C ARG A 7 28.92 20.57 9.64
N LEU A 8 27.67 20.19 9.43
CA LEU A 8 27.27 19.12 8.51
C LEU A 8 27.36 19.53 7.03
N ARG A 9 27.49 20.83 6.71
CA ARG A 9 27.57 21.32 5.31
C ARG A 9 28.95 21.19 4.66
N LYS A 10 30.01 20.80 5.38
CA LYS A 10 31.41 20.93 4.92
C LYS A 10 32.18 19.64 4.64
N MET A 11 31.56 18.46 4.58
CA MET A 11 32.29 17.21 4.34
C MET A 11 32.26 16.78 2.86
N SER A 12 33.46 16.63 2.28
CA SER A 12 33.70 16.32 0.87
C SER A 12 33.49 14.85 0.51
N LYS A 13 33.06 14.61 -0.72
CA LYS A 13 32.83 13.31 -1.38
C LYS A 13 33.93 12.26 -1.11
N THR A 14 33.54 11.06 -0.67
CA THR A 14 34.42 9.87 -0.73
C THR A 14 33.55 8.64 -0.92
N ASN A 15 33.75 7.92 -2.02
CA ASN A 15 33.11 6.63 -2.27
C ASN A 15 33.91 5.54 -1.54
N PHE A 16 33.27 4.76 -0.68
CA PHE A 16 33.89 3.59 -0.04
C PHE A 16 33.37 2.31 -0.69
N PHE A 17 34.30 1.52 -1.20
CA PHE A 17 34.05 0.17 -1.71
C PHE A 17 34.60 -0.82 -0.69
N HIS A 18 33.75 -1.70 -0.17
CA HIS A 18 34.20 -2.85 0.61
C HIS A 18 33.95 -4.14 -0.16
N GLU A 19 35.03 -4.87 -0.42
CA GLU A 19 35.00 -6.19 -1.04
C GLU A 19 34.90 -7.26 0.06
N PHE A 20 33.89 -8.14 -0.04
CA PHE A 20 33.80 -9.35 0.77
C PHE A 20 33.54 -10.57 -0.11
N LYS A 21 34.02 -11.74 0.34
CA LYS A 21 33.87 -13.01 -0.40
C LYS A 21 32.39 -13.38 -0.53
N GLY A 22 31.83 -13.23 -1.73
CA GLY A 22 30.50 -13.74 -2.10
C GLY A 22 29.58 -12.78 -2.85
N GLY A 23 29.88 -11.49 -2.92
CA GLY A 23 29.03 -10.52 -3.62
C GLY A 23 29.44 -9.07 -3.37
N PHE A 24 28.92 -8.15 -4.19
CA PHE A 24 29.14 -6.71 -4.04
C PHE A 24 28.01 -6.11 -3.20
N LYS A 25 28.30 -5.71 -1.96
CA LYS A 25 27.40 -4.89 -1.14
C LYS A 25 27.68 -3.42 -1.47
N MET A 26 26.66 -2.66 -1.88
CA MET A 26 26.81 -1.23 -2.18
C MET A 26 26.02 -0.41 -1.17
N THR A 27 26.75 0.33 -0.34
CA THR A 27 26.21 1.42 0.47
C THR A 27 26.02 2.64 -0.44
N VAL A 28 24.78 2.99 -0.74
CA VAL A 28 24.48 4.21 -1.50
C VAL A 28 24.30 5.36 -0.51
N CYS A 29 25.36 6.11 -0.25
CA CYS A 29 25.27 7.39 0.45
C CYS A 29 24.89 8.50 -0.55
N LEU A 30 23.59 8.75 -0.76
CA LEU A 30 23.12 9.99 -1.38
C LEU A 30 23.20 11.12 -0.35
N GLU A 31 23.75 12.29 -0.75
CA GLU A 31 24.16 13.44 0.08
C GLU A 31 23.08 14.08 0.99
N LYS A 32 21.92 13.45 1.20
CA LYS A 32 20.88 13.86 2.18
C LYS A 32 20.09 12.69 2.78
N GLN A 33 20.65 11.48 2.86
CA GLN A 33 19.96 10.37 3.51
C GLN A 33 20.20 10.38 5.02
N VAL A 34 19.11 10.49 5.78
CA VAL A 34 19.11 10.42 7.26
C VAL A 34 19.41 9.00 7.74
N PHE A 35 19.11 7.99 6.91
CA PHE A 35 19.35 6.58 7.17
C PHE A 35 19.98 5.94 5.94
N GLU A 36 21.00 5.09 6.15
CA GLU A 36 21.59 4.28 5.10
C GLU A 36 20.55 3.26 4.62
N LYS A 37 20.23 3.28 3.32
CA LYS A 37 19.28 2.34 2.72
C LYS A 37 20.06 1.24 2.00
N GLU A 38 20.07 0.05 2.58
CA GLU A 38 20.65 -1.14 1.93
C GLU A 38 19.72 -1.59 0.79
N VAL A 39 20.23 -1.56 -0.44
CA VAL A 39 19.48 -2.00 -1.63
C VAL A 39 20.10 -3.27 -2.17
N LEU A 40 19.34 -4.36 -2.11
CA LEU A 40 19.74 -5.66 -2.65
C LEU A 40 19.73 -5.61 -4.18
N GLY A 41 20.84 -6.01 -4.81
CA GLY A 41 20.93 -6.10 -6.26
C GLY A 41 20.09 -7.26 -6.81
N LEU A 42 19.58 -7.14 -8.03
CA LEU A 42 18.75 -8.17 -8.66
C LEU A 42 19.41 -9.56 -8.74
N ARG A 43 20.73 -9.62 -8.91
CA ARG A 43 21.48 -10.89 -8.91
C ARG A 43 21.46 -11.52 -7.52
N ASP A 44 21.68 -10.71 -6.49
CA ASP A 44 21.75 -11.17 -5.11
C ASP A 44 20.37 -11.61 -4.64
N LEU A 45 19.31 -10.83 -4.94
CA LEU A 45 17.92 -11.23 -4.72
C LEU A 45 17.62 -12.62 -5.30
N ARG A 46 18.04 -12.88 -6.55
CA ARG A 46 17.80 -14.18 -7.19
C ARG A 46 18.52 -15.32 -6.45
N ASN A 47 19.72 -15.07 -5.94
CA ASN A 47 20.52 -16.07 -5.26
C ASN A 47 20.10 -16.28 -3.79
N SER A 48 19.46 -15.29 -3.17
CA SER A 48 19.08 -15.30 -1.75
C SER A 48 17.57 -15.20 -1.52
N ILE A 49 16.74 -15.57 -2.50
CA ILE A 49 15.28 -15.35 -2.43
C ILE A 49 14.64 -15.99 -1.19
N SER A 50 15.05 -17.21 -0.82
CA SER A 50 14.55 -17.89 0.38
C SER A 50 14.90 -17.15 1.67
N GLU A 51 16.10 -16.56 1.73
CA GLU A 51 16.50 -15.72 2.87
C GLU A 51 15.68 -14.43 2.92
N VAL A 52 15.43 -13.80 1.77
CA VAL A 52 14.58 -12.60 1.68
C VAL A 52 13.17 -12.88 2.19
N PHE A 53 12.57 -14.02 1.80
CA PHE A 53 11.27 -14.42 2.35
C PHE A 53 11.35 -14.71 3.85
N SER A 54 12.40 -15.37 4.34
CA SER A 54 12.58 -15.59 5.78
C SER A 54 12.68 -14.29 6.56
N LYS A 55 13.44 -13.31 6.06
CA LYS A 55 13.57 -11.97 6.69
C LYS A 55 12.23 -11.24 6.74
N ALA A 56 11.50 -11.22 5.63
CA ALA A 56 10.21 -10.58 5.57
C ALA A 56 9.18 -11.25 6.50
N ILE A 57 9.12 -12.59 6.53
CA ILE A 57 8.09 -13.35 7.24
C ILE A 57 8.43 -13.60 8.72
N ASN A 58 9.69 -13.86 9.06
CA ASN A 58 10.07 -14.27 10.42
C ASN A 58 10.70 -13.12 11.20
N ASP A 59 11.46 -12.25 10.52
CA ASP A 59 12.23 -11.19 11.15
C ASP A 59 11.55 -9.81 11.03
N PHE A 60 10.38 -9.75 10.38
CA PHE A 60 9.59 -8.53 10.16
C PHE A 60 10.34 -7.42 9.41
N GLU A 61 11.35 -7.80 8.61
CA GLU A 61 12.24 -6.87 7.94
C GLU A 61 11.73 -6.50 6.54
N GLU A 62 11.71 -5.21 6.23
CA GLU A 62 11.52 -4.74 4.85
C GLU A 62 12.81 -4.95 4.05
N VAL A 63 12.75 -5.77 3.01
CA VAL A 63 13.87 -5.95 2.09
C VAL A 63 13.66 -5.09 0.85
N ILE A 64 14.57 -4.16 0.62
CA ILE A 64 14.51 -3.26 -0.53
C ILE A 64 15.42 -3.80 -1.62
N THR A 65 14.88 -3.97 -2.82
CA THR A 65 15.60 -4.49 -3.99
C THR A 65 15.48 -3.55 -5.18
N GLY A 66 16.46 -3.56 -6.07
CA GLY A 66 16.40 -2.77 -7.29
C GLY A 66 17.67 -2.84 -8.11
N ASN A 67 17.75 -1.97 -9.11
CA ASN A 67 19.00 -1.80 -9.84
C ASN A 67 19.98 -0.93 -9.04
N ALA A 68 20.57 -1.51 -8.00
CA ALA A 68 21.48 -0.86 -7.06
C ALA A 68 22.62 -0.10 -7.76
N LYS A 69 23.06 -0.56 -8.94
CA LYS A 69 24.15 0.07 -9.71
C LYS A 69 23.75 1.32 -10.49
N LYS A 70 22.45 1.53 -10.76
CA LYS A 70 21.96 2.63 -11.60
C LYS A 70 21.18 3.71 -10.84
N GLY A 71 20.97 3.55 -9.52
CA GLY A 71 20.18 4.51 -8.73
C GLY A 71 18.72 4.65 -9.22
N GLY A 72 18.19 3.59 -9.85
CA GLY A 72 16.83 3.57 -10.38
C GLY A 72 15.78 3.29 -9.31
N GLU A 73 14.53 3.09 -9.75
CA GLU A 73 13.43 2.73 -8.86
C GLU A 73 13.71 1.42 -8.11
N THR A 74 13.19 1.37 -6.87
CA THR A 74 13.32 0.23 -5.97
C THR A 74 11.96 -0.35 -5.66
N VAL A 75 11.95 -1.64 -5.34
CA VAL A 75 10.78 -2.37 -4.84
C VAL A 75 11.04 -2.78 -3.41
N SER A 76 10.01 -2.68 -2.58
CA SER A 76 10.03 -3.18 -1.20
C SER A 76 9.33 -4.53 -1.14
N ILE A 77 9.97 -5.48 -0.46
CA ILE A 77 9.41 -6.79 -0.15
C ILE A 77 9.14 -6.78 1.35
N LEU A 78 7.87 -6.94 1.70
CA LEU A 78 7.38 -7.09 3.07
C LEU A 78 6.42 -8.27 3.12
N ALA A 79 6.26 -8.87 4.29
CA ALA A 79 5.26 -9.90 4.46
C ALA A 79 3.84 -9.30 4.39
N THR A 80 2.91 -10.10 3.87
CA THR A 80 1.55 -9.64 3.54
C THR A 80 0.79 -9.16 4.78
N ARG A 81 1.01 -9.77 5.95
CA ARG A 81 0.32 -9.39 7.19
C ARG A 81 0.73 -7.98 7.66
N GLU A 82 1.97 -7.59 7.45
CA GLU A 82 2.50 -6.25 7.73
C GLU A 82 1.93 -5.24 6.74
N LEU A 83 1.80 -5.60 5.45
CA LEU A 83 1.09 -4.78 4.47
C LEU A 83 -0.35 -4.53 4.91
N VAL A 84 -1.09 -5.58 5.29
CA VAL A 84 -2.47 -5.47 5.78
C VAL A 84 -2.54 -4.59 7.03
N GLN A 85 -1.59 -4.71 7.96
CA GLN A 85 -1.50 -3.83 9.13
C GLN A 85 -1.25 -2.37 8.75
N ILE A 86 -0.39 -2.09 7.77
CA ILE A 86 -0.18 -0.73 7.26
C ILE A 86 -1.47 -0.18 6.63
N LEU A 87 -2.18 -1.03 5.88
CA LEU A 87 -3.46 -0.68 5.25
C LEU A 87 -4.57 -0.41 6.27
N SER A 88 -4.43 -0.83 7.53
CA SER A 88 -5.41 -0.54 8.58
C SER A 88 -5.55 0.96 8.90
N ALA A 89 -4.57 1.78 8.50
CA ALA A 89 -4.66 3.24 8.59
C ALA A 89 -5.72 3.84 7.66
N TYR A 90 -6.10 3.14 6.58
CA TYR A 90 -7.11 3.56 5.63
C TYR A 90 -8.47 3.01 6.09
N ARG A 91 -9.28 3.88 6.69
CA ARG A 91 -10.58 3.53 7.26
C ARG A 91 -11.70 3.85 6.29
N PHE A 92 -12.72 3.01 6.28
CA PHE A 92 -13.95 3.26 5.53
C PHE A 92 -15.01 3.79 6.49
N ASN A 93 -15.81 4.75 6.05
CA ASN A 93 -16.94 5.27 6.81
C ASN A 93 -18.19 5.07 5.97
N THR A 94 -18.68 3.83 5.96
CA THR A 94 -19.92 3.50 5.26
C THR A 94 -21.10 4.07 6.01
N GLU A 95 -21.97 4.79 5.32
CA GLU A 95 -23.16 5.40 5.88
C GLU A 95 -24.41 4.81 5.20
N ILE A 96 -25.41 4.42 5.99
CA ILE A 96 -26.75 4.11 5.49
C ILE A 96 -27.73 5.16 6.00
N SER A 97 -28.60 5.64 5.12
CA SER A 97 -29.69 6.55 5.46
C SER A 97 -30.96 6.13 4.74
N PHE A 98 -32.09 6.64 5.22
CA PHE A 98 -33.36 6.55 4.51
C PHE A 98 -33.73 7.93 4.02
N ASP A 99 -34.00 8.07 2.73
CA ASP A 99 -34.47 9.31 2.13
C ASP A 99 -36.00 9.30 2.05
N ASP A 100 -36.64 10.14 2.87
CA ASP A 100 -38.10 10.30 2.92
C ASP A 100 -38.68 10.86 1.60
N ALA A 101 -37.88 11.56 0.78
CA ALA A 101 -38.37 12.16 -0.46
C ALA A 101 -38.53 11.11 -1.58
N THR A 102 -37.60 10.18 -1.68
CA THR A 102 -37.62 9.08 -2.67
C THR A 102 -38.18 7.78 -2.10
N ASN A 103 -38.33 7.68 -0.78
CA ASN A 103 -38.73 6.47 -0.05
C ASN A 103 -37.76 5.31 -0.31
N GLN A 104 -36.46 5.60 -0.31
CA GLN A 104 -35.39 4.65 -0.59
C GLN A 104 -34.35 4.66 0.54
N TYR A 105 -33.72 3.51 0.75
CA TYR A 105 -32.48 3.44 1.50
C TYR A 105 -31.33 3.84 0.58
N GLU A 106 -30.40 4.61 1.13
CA GLU A 106 -29.17 5.03 0.46
C GLU A 106 -27.98 4.52 1.27
N LEU A 107 -27.02 3.91 0.60
CA LEU A 107 -25.76 3.49 1.18
C LEU A 107 -24.62 4.19 0.44
N SER A 108 -23.75 4.87 1.18
CA SER A 108 -22.62 5.61 0.64
C SER A 108 -21.29 5.16 1.23
N LEU A 109 -20.28 5.09 0.36
CA LEU A 109 -18.88 4.87 0.68
C LEU A 109 -18.05 5.97 0.04
N ASN A 110 -17.87 7.05 0.79
CA ASN A 110 -17.33 8.31 0.28
C ASN A 110 -15.86 8.21 -0.15
N GLU A 111 -15.06 7.36 0.51
CA GLU A 111 -13.62 7.23 0.24
C GLU A 111 -13.33 6.80 -1.19
N ILE A 112 -14.18 5.92 -1.76
CA ILE A 112 -14.06 5.45 -3.15
C ILE A 112 -15.27 5.82 -4.02
N LYS A 113 -16.13 6.73 -3.53
CA LYS A 113 -17.26 7.32 -4.25
C LYS A 113 -18.26 6.30 -4.79
N ILE A 114 -18.60 5.30 -3.99
CA ILE A 114 -19.62 4.31 -4.33
C ILE A 114 -20.90 4.67 -3.58
N TYR A 115 -22.01 4.69 -4.32
CA TYR A 115 -23.33 5.03 -3.82
C TYR A 115 -24.32 4.02 -4.39
N ALA A 116 -25.18 3.49 -3.53
CA ALA A 116 -26.26 2.58 -3.89
C ALA A 116 -27.56 3.06 -3.27
N SER A 117 -28.67 2.76 -3.93
CA SER A 117 -30.01 3.01 -3.41
C SER A 117 -30.92 1.84 -3.74
N GLY A 118 -31.91 1.59 -2.89
CA GLY A 118 -32.87 0.49 -3.02
C GLY A 118 -34.10 0.69 -2.16
N GLU A 119 -35.15 -0.11 -2.37
CA GLU A 119 -36.41 -0.01 -1.63
C GLU A 119 -36.27 -0.57 -0.21
N THR A 120 -35.34 -1.52 -0.03
CA THR A 120 -35.03 -2.15 1.26
C THR A 120 -33.55 -2.02 1.59
N LYS A 121 -33.19 -2.17 2.88
CA LYS A 121 -31.78 -2.14 3.29
C LYS A 121 -30.99 -3.28 2.65
N GLU A 122 -31.61 -4.46 2.58
CA GLU A 122 -31.01 -5.69 2.03
C GLU A 122 -30.75 -5.56 0.53
N GLU A 123 -31.71 -5.02 -0.22
CA GLU A 123 -31.53 -4.73 -1.65
C GLU A 123 -30.43 -3.69 -1.87
N THR A 124 -30.45 -2.61 -1.09
CA THR A 124 -29.43 -1.56 -1.17
C THR A 124 -28.03 -2.11 -0.91
N LEU A 125 -27.90 -3.00 0.09
CA LEU A 125 -26.65 -3.67 0.39
C LEU A 125 -26.20 -4.57 -0.77
N GLN A 126 -27.10 -5.35 -1.37
CA GLN A 126 -26.75 -6.20 -2.50
C GLN A 126 -26.24 -5.37 -3.69
N ILE A 127 -26.97 -4.31 -4.06
CA ILE A 127 -26.57 -3.37 -5.12
C ILE A 127 -25.20 -2.74 -4.80
N PHE A 128 -25.01 -2.31 -3.56
CA PHE A 128 -23.76 -1.74 -3.11
C PHE A 128 -22.59 -2.72 -3.25
N MET A 129 -22.76 -3.97 -2.82
CA MET A 129 -21.72 -5.00 -2.91
C MET A 129 -21.36 -5.32 -4.36
N ASP A 130 -22.35 -5.41 -5.25
CA ASP A 130 -22.11 -5.64 -6.68
C ASP A 130 -21.33 -4.47 -7.28
N LEU A 131 -21.76 -3.22 -7.03
CA LEU A 131 -21.05 -2.02 -7.48
C LEU A 131 -19.62 -1.94 -6.92
N LEU A 132 -19.43 -2.29 -5.64
CA LEU A 132 -18.13 -2.32 -5.00
C LEU A 132 -17.17 -3.29 -5.70
N MET A 133 -17.62 -4.51 -5.92
CA MET A 133 -16.81 -5.55 -6.56
C MET A 133 -16.45 -5.17 -7.99
N ASP A 134 -17.42 -4.70 -8.77
CA ASP A 134 -17.19 -4.23 -10.14
C ASP A 134 -16.17 -3.09 -10.17
N ASN A 135 -16.29 -2.14 -9.24
CA ASN A 135 -15.39 -0.98 -9.19
C ASN A 135 -13.96 -1.36 -8.78
N VAL A 136 -13.82 -2.30 -7.82
CA VAL A 136 -12.52 -2.84 -7.42
C VAL A 136 -11.88 -3.60 -8.58
N MET A 137 -12.64 -4.44 -9.28
CA MET A 137 -12.14 -5.19 -10.43
C MET A 137 -11.68 -4.25 -11.55
N ASP A 138 -12.51 -3.28 -11.94
CA ASP A 138 -12.15 -2.29 -12.96
C ASP A 138 -10.88 -1.52 -12.59
N PHE A 139 -10.73 -1.13 -11.31
CA PHE A 139 -9.54 -0.44 -10.84
C PHE A 139 -8.26 -1.26 -11.09
N PHE A 140 -8.29 -2.56 -10.80
CA PHE A 140 -7.12 -3.42 -10.96
C PHE A 140 -6.88 -3.87 -12.40
N ASP A 141 -7.93 -4.04 -13.20
CA ASP A 141 -7.83 -4.34 -14.62
C ASP A 141 -7.23 -3.16 -15.40
N ASN A 142 -7.48 -1.93 -14.94
CA ASN A 142 -6.96 -0.69 -15.53
C ASN A 142 -5.90 0.01 -14.64
N LEU A 143 -5.20 -0.76 -13.79
CA LEU A 143 -4.29 -0.23 -12.75
C LEU A 143 -3.26 0.76 -13.29
N GLU A 144 -2.62 0.46 -14.42
CA GLU A 144 -1.61 1.34 -15.00
C GLU A 144 -2.17 2.73 -15.35
N LEU A 145 -3.37 2.78 -15.92
CA LEU A 145 -4.05 4.02 -16.27
C LEU A 145 -4.38 4.81 -15.00
N TYR A 146 -5.02 4.17 -14.01
CA TYR A 146 -5.46 4.85 -12.80
C TYR A 146 -4.29 5.32 -11.92
N MET A 147 -3.17 4.60 -11.90
CA MET A 147 -1.98 5.03 -11.16
C MET A 147 -1.30 6.27 -11.76
N ARG A 148 -1.60 6.63 -13.01
CA ARG A 148 -1.12 7.86 -13.66
C ARG A 148 -2.02 9.07 -13.38
N ILE A 149 -3.25 8.85 -12.93
CA ILE A 149 -4.21 9.91 -12.59
C ILE A 149 -4.07 10.23 -11.09
N PRO A 150 -3.65 11.45 -10.70
CA PRO A 150 -3.36 11.78 -9.30
C PRO A 150 -4.51 11.53 -8.33
N GLU A 151 -5.74 11.78 -8.75
CA GLU A 151 -6.96 11.59 -7.96
C GLU A 151 -7.24 10.11 -7.71
N MET A 152 -7.09 9.27 -8.74
CA MET A 152 -7.31 7.82 -8.63
C MET A 152 -6.18 7.13 -7.87
N LYS A 153 -4.94 7.59 -8.05
CA LYS A 153 -3.78 7.08 -7.30
C LYS A 153 -3.96 7.20 -5.78
N LYS A 154 -4.65 8.24 -5.30
CA LYS A 154 -4.96 8.40 -3.87
C LYS A 154 -5.91 7.33 -3.34
N LEU A 155 -6.72 6.73 -4.21
CA LEU A 155 -7.68 5.69 -3.85
C LEU A 155 -7.03 4.30 -3.77
N TYR A 156 -5.84 4.13 -4.35
CA TYR A 156 -5.16 2.84 -4.44
C TYR A 156 -5.07 2.07 -3.11
N PRO A 157 -4.71 2.69 -1.97
CA PRO A 157 -4.65 1.96 -0.71
C PRO A 157 -6.01 1.41 -0.24
N TYR A 158 -7.11 2.11 -0.55
CA TYR A 158 -8.47 1.64 -0.24
C TYR A 158 -8.84 0.42 -1.08
N TYR A 159 -8.64 0.49 -2.40
CA TYR A 159 -8.87 -0.66 -3.29
C TYR A 159 -7.98 -1.85 -2.93
N LEU A 160 -6.72 -1.59 -2.58
CA LEU A 160 -5.80 -2.64 -2.16
C LEU A 160 -6.25 -3.30 -0.84
N LYS A 161 -6.75 -2.51 0.12
CA LYS A 161 -7.31 -3.02 1.38
C LYS A 161 -8.51 -3.93 1.13
N ILE A 162 -9.44 -3.52 0.28
CA ILE A 162 -10.61 -4.35 -0.09
C ILE A 162 -10.15 -5.66 -0.75
N LYS A 163 -9.22 -5.59 -1.71
CA LYS A 163 -8.69 -6.77 -2.42
C LYS A 163 -8.00 -7.79 -1.50
N HIS A 164 -7.53 -7.37 -0.31
CA HIS A 164 -6.93 -8.27 0.68
C HIS A 164 -7.95 -8.99 1.57
N CYS A 165 -9.24 -8.69 1.46
CA CYS A 165 -10.31 -9.43 2.12
C CYS A 165 -10.59 -10.72 1.34
N ASN A 166 -10.64 -11.86 2.03
CA ASN A 166 -10.83 -13.19 1.43
C ASN A 166 -12.24 -13.73 1.60
N THR A 167 -13.01 -13.15 2.52
CA THR A 167 -14.37 -13.56 2.87
C THR A 167 -15.29 -12.34 2.87
N PHE A 168 -16.59 -12.60 2.73
CA PHE A 168 -17.59 -11.54 2.84
C PHE A 168 -17.58 -10.93 4.23
N GLU A 169 -17.40 -11.74 5.27
CA GLU A 169 -17.32 -11.31 6.66
C GLU A 169 -16.14 -10.36 6.89
N GLU A 170 -14.94 -10.68 6.38
CA GLU A 170 -13.79 -9.77 6.45
C GLU A 170 -14.07 -8.43 5.76
N LEU A 171 -14.73 -8.48 4.60
CA LEU A 171 -15.08 -7.29 3.83
C LEU A 171 -16.11 -6.44 4.57
N ALA A 172 -17.16 -7.05 5.13
CA ALA A 172 -18.17 -6.37 5.93
C ALA A 172 -17.55 -5.65 7.14
N THR A 173 -16.65 -6.32 7.87
CA THR A 173 -15.91 -5.71 8.98
C THR A 173 -15.04 -4.55 8.51
N VAL A 174 -14.31 -4.70 7.39
CA VAL A 174 -13.46 -3.64 6.85
C VAL A 174 -14.28 -2.41 6.46
N LEU A 175 -15.48 -2.61 5.94
CA LEU A 175 -16.41 -1.57 5.53
C LEU A 175 -17.29 -1.04 6.67
N ASN A 176 -17.13 -1.55 7.90
CA ASN A 176 -17.98 -1.22 9.06
C ASN A 176 -19.48 -1.48 8.79
N LEU A 177 -19.81 -2.54 8.06
CA LEU A 177 -21.21 -2.95 7.78
C LEU A 177 -21.81 -3.79 8.91
N ASP A 178 -20.97 -4.37 9.78
CA ASP A 178 -21.37 -5.28 10.86
C ASP A 178 -22.28 -4.63 11.92
N GLU A 179 -22.26 -3.29 12.02
CA GLU A 179 -23.11 -2.52 12.95
C GLU A 179 -24.41 -2.04 12.29
N ILE A 180 -24.52 -2.20 10.96
CA ILE A 180 -25.56 -1.58 10.14
C ILE A 180 -26.74 -2.54 9.89
N PHE A 181 -26.50 -3.85 10.03
CA PHE A 181 -27.44 -4.94 9.74
C PHE A 181 -27.55 -5.96 10.88
#